data_AF-A0A949CE78-F1
#
_entry.id   AF-A0A949CE78-F1
#
_cell.length_a   1.000
_cell.length_b   1.000
_cell.length_c   1.000
_cell.angle_alpha   90.00
_cell.angle_beta   90.00
_cell.angle_gamma   90.00
#
_symmetry.space_group_name_H-M   'P 1'
#
loop_
_entity.id
_entity.type
_entity.pdbx_description
1 polymer ?
#
loop_
_entity_poly.entity_id
_entity_poly.type
_entity_poly.pdbx_seq_one_letter_code
_entity_poly.pdbx_strand_id
1 'polypeptide(L)'
;MNTRKTILIFLILALSIVLIVYFKIIKTDGTSKKTEENLPVQQEVKVDLVEMENNYTEEVKEILSEYDKKIKNAISERVIADSDIEDIATSSELSHQERLDLLNEVLNLKDRLLELKAPTHFKALHLNLVLAFAKIESFIASQMDEERINGLNLMDQARNSQNWLDE
;
A
#
# COMPACT_ATOMS: atom_id res chain seq x y z
N MET A 1 7.66 -31.10 47.72
CA MET A 1 7.61 -29.88 46.88
C MET A 1 6.63 -30.15 45.74
N ASN A 2 5.54 -29.41 45.64
CA ASN A 2 4.45 -29.76 44.71
C ASN A 2 4.93 -29.57 43.26
N THR A 3 5.00 -30.65 42.50
CA THR A 3 5.44 -30.66 41.08
C THR A 3 4.73 -29.60 40.24
N ARG A 4 3.44 -29.36 40.51
CA ARG A 4 2.64 -28.27 39.90
C ARG A 4 3.18 -26.86 40.16
N LYS A 5 3.66 -26.57 41.38
CA LYS A 5 4.27 -25.27 41.72
C LYS A 5 5.63 -25.10 41.04
N THR A 6 6.36 -26.19 40.87
CA THR A 6 7.68 -26.19 40.22
C THR A 6 7.55 -25.87 38.72
N ILE A 7 6.57 -26.46 38.03
CA ILE A 7 6.30 -26.18 36.61
C ILE A 7 5.89 -24.72 36.39
N LEU A 8 5.05 -24.16 37.26
CA LEU A 8 4.62 -22.76 37.19
C LEU A 8 5.80 -21.77 37.31
N ILE A 9 6.76 -22.06 38.19
CA ILE A 9 7.96 -21.24 38.35
C ILE A 9 8.83 -21.29 37.08
N PHE A 10 9.00 -22.46 36.48
CA PHE A 10 9.74 -22.59 35.21
C PHE A 10 9.07 -21.84 34.06
N LEU A 11 7.74 -21.83 33.99
CA LEU A 11 7.00 -21.14 32.94
C LEU A 11 7.14 -19.61 33.07
N ILE A 12 7.06 -19.09 34.30
CA ILE A 12 7.30 -17.66 34.58
C ILE A 12 8.75 -17.29 34.25
N LEU A 13 9.72 -18.15 34.57
CA LEU A 13 11.12 -17.92 34.25
C LEU A 13 11.35 -17.86 32.73
N ALA A 14 10.78 -18.80 31.97
CA ALA A 14 10.88 -18.82 30.51
C ALA A 14 10.24 -17.56 29.89
N LEU A 15 9.07 -17.15 30.37
CA LEU A 15 8.38 -15.93 29.92
C LEU A 15 9.23 -14.67 30.20
N SER A 16 9.90 -14.61 31.34
CA SER A 16 10.76 -13.48 31.71
C SER A 16 11.98 -13.35 30.78
N ILE A 17 12.57 -14.47 30.34
CA ILE A 17 13.70 -14.48 29.40
C ILE A 17 13.26 -13.95 28.03
N VAL A 18 12.09 -14.37 27.54
CA VAL A 18 11.54 -13.87 26.27
C VAL A 18 11.30 -12.36 26.31
N LEU A 19 10.74 -11.84 27.42
CA LEU A 19 10.55 -10.40 27.63
C LEU A 19 11.87 -9.62 27.62
N ILE A 20 12.92 -10.13 28.27
CA ILE A 20 14.24 -9.47 28.29
C ILE A 20 14.84 -9.39 26.88
N VAL A 21 14.71 -10.45 26.08
CA VAL A 21 15.19 -10.45 24.68
C VAL A 21 14.38 -9.47 23.84
N TYR A 22 13.05 -9.47 23.98
CA TYR A 22 12.15 -8.54 23.30
C TYR A 22 12.51 -7.07 23.58
N PHE A 23 12.74 -6.71 24.85
CA PHE A 23 13.14 -5.35 25.23
C PHE A 23 14.54 -4.96 24.73
N LYS A 24 15.47 -5.92 24.59
CA LYS A 24 16.80 -5.65 24.01
C LYS A 24 16.71 -5.33 22.51
N ILE A 25 15.86 -6.04 21.77
CA ILE A 25 15.68 -5.78 20.34
C ILE A 25 15.08 -4.39 20.12
N ILE A 26 14.07 -4.00 20.92
CA ILE A 26 13.41 -2.68 20.79
C ILE A 26 14.30 -1.51 21.23
N LYS A 27 15.29 -1.73 22.11
CA LYS A 27 16.21 -0.67 22.56
C LYS A 27 17.48 -0.51 21.73
N THR A 28 17.63 -1.22 20.61
CA THR A 28 18.85 -1.18 19.78
C THR A 28 18.79 -0.16 18.65
N ASP A 29 18.13 0.99 18.84
CA ASP A 29 18.17 2.15 17.90
C ASP A 29 18.47 3.49 18.60
N GLY A 30 19.19 3.50 19.72
CA GLY A 30 19.30 4.74 20.50
C GLY A 30 20.53 4.95 21.38
N THR A 31 21.70 4.38 21.07
CA THR A 31 22.93 4.78 21.79
C THR A 31 24.14 4.72 20.88
N SER A 32 24.24 5.71 20.00
CA SER A 32 25.50 6.02 19.32
C SER A 32 26.51 6.54 20.34
N LYS A 33 27.63 5.83 20.47
CA LYS A 33 28.80 6.26 21.22
C LYS A 33 29.31 7.57 20.63
N LYS A 34 29.59 8.55 21.49
CA LYS A 34 30.43 9.71 21.14
C LYS A 34 31.80 9.20 20.68
N THR A 35 32.00 9.21 19.37
CA THR A 35 33.30 9.39 18.74
C THR A 35 33.30 10.84 18.25
N GLU A 36 34.16 11.69 18.83
CA GLU A 36 34.49 12.99 18.26
C GLU A 36 35.28 12.75 16.96
N GLU A 37 34.54 12.50 15.90
CA GLU A 37 35.01 12.59 14.53
C GLU A 37 34.17 13.70 13.90
N ASN A 38 34.82 14.65 13.22
CA ASN A 38 34.18 15.81 12.58
C ASN A 38 33.03 15.37 11.68
N LEU A 39 31.82 15.32 12.22
CA LEU A 39 30.60 15.11 11.46
C LEU A 39 30.39 16.37 10.61
N PRO A 40 30.18 16.24 9.29
CA PRO A 40 29.72 17.36 8.49
C PRO A 40 28.42 17.85 9.12
N VAL A 41 28.37 19.15 9.38
CA VAL A 41 27.18 19.88 9.83
C VAL A 41 25.99 19.31 9.08
N GLN A 42 25.09 18.62 9.78
CA GLN A 42 23.76 18.33 9.25
C GLN A 42 23.12 19.70 9.04
N GLN A 43 23.24 20.21 7.82
CA GLN A 43 22.40 21.29 7.37
C GLN A 43 20.98 20.78 7.58
N GLU A 44 20.23 21.43 8.47
CA GLU A 44 18.78 21.31 8.49
C GLU A 44 18.33 21.68 7.07
N VAL A 45 18.08 20.66 6.25
CA VAL A 45 17.40 20.84 4.97
C VAL A 45 16.05 21.37 5.37
N LYS A 46 15.89 22.69 5.27
CA LYS A 46 14.62 23.37 5.47
C LYS A 46 13.72 22.87 4.36
N VAL A 47 13.01 21.77 4.63
CA VAL A 47 12.06 21.19 3.70
C VAL A 47 11.00 22.25 3.46
N ASP A 48 10.95 22.74 2.22
CA ASP A 48 9.84 23.57 1.78
C ASP A 48 8.61 22.67 1.68
N LEU A 49 7.70 22.85 2.65
CA LEU A 49 6.49 22.04 2.75
C LEU A 49 5.59 22.27 1.53
N VAL A 50 5.60 23.47 0.94
CA VAL A 50 4.78 23.81 -0.23
C VAL A 50 5.31 23.08 -1.45
N GLU A 51 6.63 23.05 -1.65
CA GLU A 51 7.24 22.30 -2.74
C GLU A 51 6.97 20.79 -2.62
N MET A 52 7.07 20.23 -1.40
CA MET A 52 6.77 18.83 -1.15
C MET A 52 5.30 18.49 -1.44
N GLU A 53 4.37 19.35 -1.03
CA GLU A 53 2.94 19.19 -1.30
C GLU A 53 2.65 19.21 -2.81
N ASN A 54 3.17 20.21 -3.53
CA ASN A 54 3.00 20.32 -4.97
C ASN A 54 3.58 19.12 -5.71
N ASN A 55 4.80 18.68 -5.35
CA ASN A 55 5.41 17.51 -5.97
C ASN A 55 4.58 16.25 -5.70
N TYR A 56 4.07 16.07 -4.47
CA TYR A 56 3.20 14.95 -4.15
C TYR A 56 1.91 14.97 -4.98
N THR A 57 1.25 16.13 -5.10
CA THR A 57 -0.01 16.23 -5.84
C THR A 57 0.18 15.96 -7.33
N GLU A 58 1.22 16.53 -7.94
CA GLU A 58 1.51 16.33 -9.37
C GLU A 58 1.83 14.86 -9.69
N GLU A 59 2.68 14.22 -8.88
CA GLU A 59 3.03 12.81 -9.06
C GLU A 59 1.82 11.88 -8.90
N VAL A 60 0.95 12.15 -7.92
CA VAL A 60 -0.28 11.37 -7.75
C VAL A 60 -1.24 11.57 -8.93
N LYS A 61 -1.39 12.79 -9.46
CA LYS A 61 -2.19 13.04 -10.67
C LYS A 61 -1.66 12.23 -11.85
N GLU A 62 -0.35 12.22 -12.04
CA GLU A 62 0.29 11.48 -13.12
C GLU A 62 0.01 9.97 -13.00
N ILE A 63 0.25 9.40 -11.82
CA ILE A 63 -0.01 7.98 -11.52
C ILE A 63 -1.48 7.62 -11.82
N LEU A 64 -2.42 8.46 -11.40
CA LEU A 64 -3.85 8.20 -11.61
C LEU A 64 -4.29 8.37 -13.07
N SER A 65 -3.69 9.30 -13.79
CA SER A 65 -3.89 9.46 -15.23
C SER A 65 -3.43 8.22 -16.00
N GLU A 66 -2.27 7.66 -15.66
CA GLU A 66 -1.80 6.40 -16.24
C GLU A 66 -2.69 5.22 -15.88
N TYR A 67 -3.15 5.15 -14.62
CA TYR A 67 -4.12 4.15 -14.18
C TYR A 67 -5.41 4.20 -15.01
N ASP A 68 -5.99 5.39 -15.20
CA ASP A 68 -7.23 5.56 -15.96
C ASP A 68 -7.04 5.11 -17.42
N LYS A 69 -5.90 5.47 -18.03
CA LYS A 69 -5.60 5.16 -19.43
C LYS A 69 -5.34 3.68 -19.68
N LYS A 70 -4.60 3.02 -18.80
CA LYS A 70 -4.08 1.66 -19.04
C LYS A 70 -4.88 0.57 -18.33
N ILE A 71 -5.43 0.88 -17.15
CA ILE A 71 -5.95 -0.15 -16.24
C ILE A 71 -7.47 -0.04 -16.08
N LYS A 72 -8.00 1.15 -15.78
CA LYS A 72 -9.41 1.33 -15.44
C LYS A 72 -10.34 0.76 -16.50
N ASN A 73 -10.10 1.07 -17.78
CA ASN A 73 -10.96 0.57 -18.88
C ASN A 73 -10.88 -0.96 -19.00
N ALA A 74 -9.66 -1.52 -18.93
CA ALA A 74 -9.44 -2.97 -19.06
C ALA A 74 -10.13 -3.79 -17.96
N ILE A 75 -10.29 -3.21 -16.75
CA ILE A 75 -10.96 -3.88 -15.63
C ILE A 75 -12.44 -3.51 -15.52
N SER A 76 -12.87 -2.32 -15.96
CA SER A 76 -14.26 -1.83 -15.82
C SER A 76 -15.22 -2.41 -16.85
N GLU A 77 -14.76 -2.72 -18.07
CA GLU A 77 -15.60 -3.29 -19.13
C GLU A 77 -16.08 -4.73 -18.83
N ARG A 78 -15.58 -5.34 -17.75
CA ARG A 78 -15.90 -6.72 -17.34
C ARG A 78 -17.16 -6.86 -16.48
N VAL A 79 -18.13 -5.96 -16.58
CA VAL A 79 -19.43 -6.12 -15.90
C VAL A 79 -20.09 -7.41 -16.41
N ILE A 80 -20.14 -8.42 -15.55
CA ILE A 80 -20.74 -9.72 -15.87
C ILE A 80 -22.26 -9.58 -15.86
N ALA A 81 -22.84 -10.16 -16.90
CA ALA A 81 -24.23 -10.49 -17.12
C ALA A 81 -24.83 -11.35 -15.99
N ASP A 82 -25.11 -10.74 -14.85
CA ASP A 82 -25.88 -11.36 -13.75
C ASP A 82 -27.40 -11.09 -13.88
N SER A 83 -27.85 -10.61 -15.06
CA SER A 83 -29.28 -10.47 -15.38
C SER A 83 -29.66 -11.43 -16.51
N ASP A 84 -30.21 -12.59 -16.18
CA ASP A 84 -31.24 -13.38 -16.89
C ASP A 84 -31.27 -13.44 -18.44
N ILE A 85 -30.16 -13.18 -19.14
CA ILE A 85 -30.09 -13.20 -20.60
C ILE A 85 -29.15 -14.33 -21.00
N GLU A 86 -29.73 -15.51 -21.20
CA GLU A 86 -29.22 -16.48 -22.17
C GLU A 86 -29.04 -15.74 -23.51
N ASP A 87 -27.89 -15.89 -24.14
CA ASP A 87 -27.48 -15.25 -25.40
C ASP A 87 -26.93 -13.81 -25.28
N ILE A 88 -25.67 -13.70 -24.84
CA ILE A 88 -24.50 -13.33 -25.64
C ILE A 88 -23.29 -13.33 -24.69
N ALA A 89 -22.69 -14.51 -24.52
CA ALA A 89 -21.44 -14.66 -23.78
C ALA A 89 -20.27 -14.19 -24.65
N THR A 90 -19.98 -12.90 -24.60
CA THR A 90 -18.65 -12.39 -24.96
C THR A 90 -18.12 -11.55 -23.80
N SER A 91 -17.97 -12.16 -22.63
CA SER A 91 -16.97 -11.71 -21.68
C SER A 91 -15.60 -12.03 -22.30
N SER A 92 -14.98 -11.04 -22.93
CA SER A 92 -13.61 -11.17 -23.42
C SER A 92 -12.68 -11.35 -22.22
N GLU A 93 -12.39 -12.60 -21.85
CA GLU A 93 -11.34 -12.88 -20.88
C GLU A 93 -10.02 -12.34 -21.45
N LEU A 94 -9.38 -11.42 -20.72
CA LEU A 94 -7.99 -11.03 -20.96
C LEU A 94 -7.17 -12.30 -21.13
N SER A 95 -6.46 -12.38 -22.25
CA SER A 95 -5.47 -13.41 -22.47
C SER A 95 -4.46 -13.43 -21.32
N HIS A 96 -3.79 -14.57 -21.16
CA HIS A 96 -2.75 -14.69 -20.13
C HIS A 96 -1.67 -13.61 -20.27
N GLN A 97 -1.28 -13.26 -21.51
CA GLN A 97 -0.28 -12.22 -21.75
C GLN A 97 -0.79 -10.83 -21.35
N GLU A 98 -2.01 -10.46 -21.76
CA GLU A 98 -2.60 -9.17 -21.38
C GLU A 98 -2.75 -9.04 -19.86
N ARG A 99 -3.04 -10.14 -19.16
CA ARG A 99 -3.07 -10.15 -17.68
C ARG A 99 -1.71 -9.88 -17.07
N LEU A 100 -0.65 -10.51 -17.59
CA LEU A 100 0.71 -10.29 -17.10
C LEU A 100 1.16 -8.86 -17.35
N ASP A 101 0.86 -8.32 -18.53
CA ASP A 101 1.17 -6.94 -18.88
C ASP A 101 0.44 -5.97 -17.94
N LEU A 102 -0.86 -6.18 -17.74
CA LEU A 102 -1.68 -5.37 -16.84
C LEU A 102 -1.21 -5.46 -15.37
N LEU A 103 -0.81 -6.65 -14.93
CA LEU A 103 -0.27 -6.85 -13.59
C LEU A 103 1.03 -6.06 -13.39
N ASN A 104 1.93 -6.10 -14.37
CA ASN A 104 3.18 -5.35 -14.32
C ASN A 104 2.94 -3.84 -14.29
N GLU A 105 1.98 -3.33 -15.06
CA GLU A 105 1.60 -1.92 -15.04
C GLU A 105 1.03 -1.52 -13.67
N VAL A 106 0.15 -2.32 -13.08
CA VAL A 106 -0.40 -2.07 -11.72
C VAL A 106 0.70 -2.06 -10.66
N LEU A 107 1.62 -3.03 -10.73
CA LEU A 107 2.75 -3.11 -9.81
C LEU A 107 3.66 -1.87 -9.94
N ASN A 108 3.98 -1.46 -11.16
CA ASN A 108 4.80 -0.28 -11.41
C ASN A 108 4.19 1.00 -10.83
N LEU A 109 2.89 1.22 -11.05
CA LEU A 109 2.20 2.39 -10.51
C LEU A 109 2.12 2.36 -8.98
N LYS A 110 1.89 1.19 -8.40
CA LYS A 110 1.89 1.01 -6.93
C LYS A 110 3.26 1.28 -6.33
N ASP A 111 4.33 0.81 -6.96
CA ASP A 111 5.70 1.01 -6.48
C ASP A 111 6.09 2.50 -6.55
N ARG A 112 5.77 3.19 -7.65
CA ARG A 112 5.91 4.65 -7.75
C ARG A 112 5.16 5.37 -6.64
N LEU A 113 3.93 4.97 -6.38
CA LEU A 113 3.12 5.54 -5.30
C LEU A 113 3.80 5.32 -3.93
N LEU A 114 4.31 4.12 -3.64
CA LEU A 114 4.98 3.79 -2.37
C LEU A 114 6.30 4.55 -2.15
N GLU A 115 6.97 4.96 -3.23
CA GLU A 115 8.20 5.77 -3.17
C GLU A 115 7.92 7.24 -2.81
N LEU A 116 6.68 7.72 -2.99
CA LEU A 116 6.32 9.10 -2.68
C LEU A 116 6.33 9.38 -1.18
N LYS A 117 6.91 10.51 -0.81
CA LYS A 117 6.86 11.02 0.57
C LYS A 117 5.56 11.79 0.79
N ALA A 118 4.54 11.11 1.28
CA ALA A 118 3.23 11.73 1.54
C ALA A 118 3.29 12.75 2.70
N PRO A 119 2.86 14.02 2.46
CA PRO A 119 2.61 14.99 3.52
C PRO A 119 1.63 14.44 4.56
N THR A 120 1.76 14.90 5.81
CA THR A 120 0.99 14.34 6.94
C THR A 120 -0.53 14.37 6.71
N HIS A 121 -1.06 15.43 6.10
CA HIS A 121 -2.49 15.57 5.83
C HIS A 121 -2.98 14.72 4.64
N PHE A 122 -2.07 14.25 3.77
CA PHE A 122 -2.39 13.33 2.66
C PHE A 122 -2.17 11.84 2.98
N LYS A 123 -1.74 11.49 4.20
CA LYS A 123 -1.47 10.09 4.58
C LYS A 123 -2.67 9.16 4.38
N ALA A 124 -3.88 9.62 4.70
CA ALA A 124 -5.10 8.83 4.53
C ALA A 124 -5.39 8.56 3.05
N LEU A 125 -5.27 9.60 2.20
CA LEU A 125 -5.38 9.46 0.75
C LEU A 125 -4.34 8.47 0.22
N HIS A 126 -3.08 8.66 0.57
CA HIS A 126 -1.98 7.80 0.15
C HIS A 126 -2.23 6.33 0.47
N LEU A 127 -2.63 6.05 1.71
CA LEU A 127 -2.96 4.69 2.14
C LEU A 127 -4.11 4.10 1.34
N ASN A 128 -5.19 4.87 1.12
CA ASN A 128 -6.34 4.40 0.35
C ASN A 128 -5.97 4.08 -1.10
N LEU A 129 -5.13 4.90 -1.73
CA LEU A 129 -4.62 4.65 -3.07
C LEU A 129 -3.79 3.37 -3.13
N VAL A 130 -2.85 3.17 -2.20
CA VAL A 130 -2.04 1.94 -2.12
C VAL A 130 -2.94 0.71 -1.94
N LEU A 131 -3.95 0.79 -1.08
CA LEU A 131 -4.91 -0.29 -0.86
C LEU A 131 -5.75 -0.56 -2.10
N ALA A 132 -6.19 0.47 -2.82
CA ALA A 132 -6.92 0.33 -4.08
C ALA A 132 -6.08 -0.44 -5.12
N PHE A 133 -4.82 -0.06 -5.31
CA PHE A 133 -3.90 -0.76 -6.20
C PHE A 133 -3.66 -2.22 -5.78
N ALA A 134 -3.48 -2.49 -4.48
CA ALA A 134 -3.32 -3.86 -3.99
C ALA A 134 -4.56 -4.74 -4.24
N LYS A 135 -5.76 -4.15 -4.18
CA LYS A 135 -7.01 -4.84 -4.51
C LYS A 135 -7.14 -5.13 -6.00
N ILE A 136 -6.77 -4.17 -6.84
CA ILE A 136 -6.74 -4.36 -8.30
C ILE A 136 -5.71 -5.41 -8.70
N GLU A 137 -4.52 -5.41 -8.09
CA GLU A 137 -3.50 -6.44 -8.26
C GLU A 137 -4.04 -7.83 -7.89
N SER A 138 -4.68 -7.94 -6.72
CA SER A 138 -5.33 -9.17 -6.25
C SER A 138 -6.37 -9.67 -7.25
N PHE A 139 -7.20 -8.78 -7.80
CA PHE A 139 -8.14 -9.12 -8.86
C PHE A 139 -7.44 -9.64 -10.12
N ILE A 140 -6.41 -8.98 -10.62
CA ILE A 140 -5.73 -9.41 -11.85
C ILE A 140 -5.11 -10.80 -11.67
N ALA A 141 -4.58 -11.09 -10.47
CA ALA A 141 -3.98 -12.38 -10.14
C ALA A 141 -5.04 -13.49 -9.95
N SER A 142 -6.07 -13.23 -9.16
CA SER A 142 -7.06 -14.23 -8.71
C SER A 142 -8.33 -14.32 -9.54
N GLN A 143 -8.62 -13.28 -10.33
CA GLN A 143 -9.89 -13.05 -11.04
C GLN A 143 -11.13 -13.00 -10.14
N MET A 144 -10.96 -12.69 -8.84
CA MET A 144 -12.07 -12.50 -7.93
C MET A 144 -12.71 -11.12 -8.13
N ASP A 145 -13.93 -11.08 -8.65
CA ASP A 145 -14.67 -9.83 -8.93
C ASP A 145 -14.91 -8.96 -7.69
N GLU A 146 -14.98 -9.57 -6.49
CA GLU A 146 -15.02 -8.83 -5.23
C GLU A 146 -13.81 -7.90 -5.08
N GLU A 147 -12.61 -8.37 -5.44
CA GLU A 147 -11.38 -7.58 -5.36
C GLU A 147 -11.36 -6.45 -6.38
N ARG A 148 -11.95 -6.68 -7.57
CA ARG A 148 -12.16 -5.63 -8.58
C ARG A 148 -13.06 -4.54 -8.03
N ILE A 149 -14.25 -4.92 -7.55
CA ILE A 149 -15.27 -3.98 -7.07
C ILE A 149 -14.70 -3.18 -5.89
N ASN A 150 -14.06 -3.85 -4.93
CA ASN A 150 -13.44 -3.19 -3.79
C ASN A 150 -12.32 -2.23 -4.22
N GLY A 151 -11.45 -2.65 -5.14
CA GLY A 151 -10.38 -1.81 -5.66
C GLY A 151 -10.89 -0.55 -6.37
N LEU A 152 -11.88 -0.71 -7.25
CA LEU A 152 -12.54 0.40 -7.95
C LEU A 152 -13.23 1.36 -6.97
N ASN A 153 -13.98 0.83 -6.00
CA ASN A 153 -14.65 1.65 -4.99
C ASN A 153 -13.65 2.44 -4.13
N LEU A 154 -12.55 1.83 -3.72
CA LEU A 154 -11.50 2.53 -2.98
C LEU A 154 -10.83 3.62 -3.83
N MET A 155 -10.62 3.36 -5.11
CA MET A 155 -10.07 4.35 -6.04
C MET A 155 -11.00 5.55 -6.17
N ASP A 156 -12.30 5.33 -6.38
CA ASP A 156 -13.28 6.39 -6.49
C ASP A 156 -13.44 7.16 -5.17
N GLN A 157 -13.42 6.49 -4.02
CA GLN A 157 -13.41 7.14 -2.70
C GLN A 157 -12.19 8.03 -2.51
N ALA A 158 -11.00 7.57 -2.92
CA ALA A 158 -9.77 8.35 -2.83
C ALA A 158 -9.85 9.62 -3.69
N ARG A 159 -10.34 9.52 -4.94
CA ARG A 159 -10.54 10.68 -5.83
C ARG A 159 -11.52 11.68 -5.25
N ASN A 160 -12.70 11.20 -4.86
CA ASN A 160 -13.76 12.05 -4.31
C ASN A 160 -13.39 12.70 -2.96
N SER A 161 -12.32 12.26 -2.30
CA SER A 161 -11.85 12.86 -1.05
C SER A 161 -11.04 14.14 -1.28
N GLN A 162 -10.59 14.43 -2.51
CA GLN A 162 -9.75 15.57 -2.85
C GLN A 162 -10.17 16.21 -4.17
N ASN A 163 -10.66 17.45 -4.10
CA ASN A 163 -11.14 18.16 -5.29
C ASN A 163 -10.08 18.31 -6.41
N TRP A 164 -8.81 18.39 -6.05
CA TRP A 164 -7.72 18.58 -7.02
C TRP A 164 -7.44 17.34 -7.88
N LEU A 165 -7.97 16.17 -7.52
CA LEU A 165 -7.77 14.93 -8.28
C LEU A 165 -8.67 14.81 -9.52
N ASP A 166 -9.71 15.64 -9.60
CA ASP A 166 -10.66 15.69 -10.71
C ASP A 166 -10.37 16.83 -11.70
N GLU A 167 -9.33 17.63 -11.44
CA GLU A 167 -8.82 18.74 -12.28
C GLU A 167 -7.69 18.29 -13.21
#